data_AF-A0A1G4GAH9-F1
#
_entry.id   AF-A0A1G4GAH9-F1
#
_cell.length_a   1.000
_cell.length_b   1.000
_cell.length_c   1.000
_cell.angle_alpha   90.00
_cell.angle_beta   90.00
_cell.angle_gamma   90.00
#
_symmetry.space_group_name_H-M   'P 1'
#
loop_
_entity.id
_entity.type
_entity.pdbx_description
1 polymer ?
#
loop_
_entity_poly.entity_id
_entity_poly.type
_entity_poly.pdbx_seq_one_letter_code
_entity_poly.pdbx_strand_id
1 'polypeptide(L)'
;MVEYYKSNPSRKVYFHIVGALSGEREEMDILPLINENDLASYVLLYGPLWGEKLDEMFNKAHFGIGSLGRHRSGIDVIRTLKNREYAARGIAFGYSETDDDFDSKEYVMKFPANESPIDIEKIMKYCDNNTIAPSEIRESVKFLSWSHQMSIVINEIKFPSNDSHRNGNG
;
A
#
# COMPACT_ATOMS: atom_id res chain seq x y z
N MET A 1 -14.09 -6.76 -5.21
CA MET A 1 -14.77 -6.21 -6.41
C MET A 1 -16.06 -6.95 -6.69
N VAL A 2 -16.04 -8.29 -6.82
CA VAL A 2 -17.25 -9.12 -7.05
C VAL A 2 -18.40 -8.76 -6.11
N GLU A 3 -18.19 -8.84 -4.79
CA GLU A 3 -19.24 -8.54 -3.80
C GLU A 3 -19.82 -7.13 -3.91
N TYR A 4 -18.99 -6.14 -4.30
CA TYR A 4 -19.45 -4.77 -4.47
C TYR A 4 -20.35 -4.62 -5.70
N TYR A 5 -20.02 -5.25 -6.82
CA TYR A 5 -20.82 -5.12 -8.04
C TYR A 5 -22.06 -6.01 -8.07
N LYS A 6 -22.15 -7.04 -7.23
CA LYS A 6 -23.38 -7.83 -7.03
C LYS A 6 -24.57 -6.99 -6.57
N SER A 7 -24.34 -5.90 -5.85
CA SER A 7 -25.42 -5.00 -5.38
C SER A 7 -25.88 -3.98 -6.43
N ASN A 8 -25.32 -4.01 -7.65
CA ASN A 8 -25.56 -3.03 -8.72
C ASN A 8 -25.40 -1.57 -8.23
N PRO A 9 -24.21 -1.20 -7.71
CA PRO A 9 -23.99 0.12 -7.15
C PRO A 9 -24.00 1.20 -8.24
N SER A 10 -24.49 2.39 -7.91
CA SER A 10 -24.48 3.54 -8.82
C SER A 10 -23.09 4.16 -8.99
N ARG A 11 -22.25 4.11 -7.95
CA ARG A 11 -20.87 4.62 -7.98
C ARG A 11 -19.93 3.57 -8.54
N LYS A 12 -19.24 3.92 -9.62
CA LYS A 12 -18.22 3.05 -10.24
C LYS A 12 -16.90 3.16 -9.48
N VAL A 13 -16.31 2.00 -9.20
CA VAL A 13 -14.97 1.84 -8.63
C VAL A 13 -14.09 1.13 -9.64
N TYR A 14 -12.93 1.72 -9.93
CA TYR A 14 -11.93 1.16 -10.83
C TYR A 14 -10.73 0.70 -10.03
N PHE A 15 -10.30 -0.55 -10.24
CA PHE A 15 -9.11 -1.11 -9.64
C PHE A 15 -8.01 -1.21 -10.68
N HIS A 16 -7.04 -0.31 -10.57
CA HIS A 16 -5.88 -0.26 -11.44
C HIS A 16 -4.74 -1.10 -10.86
N ILE A 17 -4.30 -2.13 -11.59
CA ILE A 17 -3.19 -3.00 -11.19
C ILE A 17 -2.03 -2.71 -12.12
N VAL A 18 -0.97 -2.09 -11.60
CA VAL A 18 0.26 -1.78 -12.35
C VAL A 18 1.33 -2.79 -12.00
N GLY A 19 1.82 -3.50 -13.01
CA GLY A 19 2.84 -4.54 -12.87
C GLY A 19 2.53 -5.76 -13.71
N ALA A 20 3.55 -6.52 -14.08
CA ALA A 20 3.34 -7.78 -14.79
C ALA A 20 2.71 -8.82 -13.85
N LEU A 21 1.72 -9.56 -14.34
CA LEU A 21 1.35 -10.83 -13.73
C LEU A 21 2.52 -11.79 -13.92
N SER A 22 3.02 -12.33 -12.82
CA SER A 22 4.25 -13.11 -12.77
C SER A 22 3.98 -14.60 -13.02
N GLY A 23 3.77 -14.92 -14.30
CA GLY A 23 3.68 -16.29 -14.80
C GLY A 23 2.26 -16.87 -14.82
N GLU A 24 2.14 -18.04 -15.46
CA GLU A 24 0.85 -18.67 -15.78
C GLU A 24 -0.04 -18.88 -14.55
N ARG A 25 0.55 -19.20 -13.39
CA ARG A 25 -0.23 -19.41 -12.16
C ARG A 25 -1.00 -18.16 -11.75
N GLU A 26 -0.34 -17.00 -11.72
CA GLU A 26 -0.99 -15.76 -11.31
C GLU A 26 -2.05 -15.31 -12.33
N GLU A 27 -1.80 -15.54 -13.62
CA GLU A 27 -2.79 -15.30 -14.68
C GLU A 27 -4.03 -16.20 -14.52
N MET A 28 -3.83 -17.48 -14.23
CA MET A 28 -4.90 -18.45 -13.99
C MET A 28 -5.70 -18.15 -12.71
N ASP A 29 -5.07 -17.55 -11.70
CA ASP A 29 -5.74 -17.16 -10.46
C ASP A 29 -6.54 -15.86 -10.62
N ILE A 30 -6.13 -14.94 -11.50
CA ILE A 30 -6.72 -13.59 -11.61
C ILE A 30 -7.68 -13.44 -12.79
N LEU A 31 -7.29 -13.88 -13.99
CA LEU A 31 -8.06 -13.60 -15.22
C LEU A 31 -9.44 -14.28 -15.22
N PRO A 32 -9.61 -15.55 -14.79
CA PRO A 32 -10.93 -16.16 -14.70
C PRO A 32 -11.85 -15.39 -13.75
N LEU A 33 -11.35 -14.95 -12.58
CA LEU A 33 -12.15 -14.17 -11.63
C LEU A 33 -12.65 -12.85 -12.24
N ILE A 34 -11.85 -12.21 -13.09
CA ILE A 34 -12.27 -10.98 -13.78
C ILE A 34 -13.34 -11.30 -14.84
N ASN A 35 -13.11 -12.32 -15.66
CA ASN A 35 -13.97 -12.64 -16.80
C ASN A 35 -15.32 -13.25 -16.37
N GLU A 36 -15.30 -14.22 -15.45
CA GLU A 36 -16.50 -14.93 -15.00
C GLU A 36 -17.45 -14.05 -14.17
N ASN A 37 -16.95 -12.92 -13.65
CA ASN A 37 -17.73 -11.98 -12.84
C ASN A 37 -17.98 -10.64 -13.56
N ASP A 38 -17.77 -10.56 -14.87
CA ASP A 38 -17.98 -9.36 -15.70
C ASP A 38 -17.24 -8.10 -15.19
N LEU A 39 -16.06 -8.28 -14.60
CA LEU A 39 -15.27 -7.21 -13.98
C LEU A 39 -14.29 -6.53 -14.93
N ALA A 40 -14.20 -6.95 -16.19
CA ALA A 40 -13.21 -6.44 -17.15
C ALA A 40 -13.29 -4.91 -17.37
N SER A 41 -14.47 -4.31 -17.18
CA SER A 41 -14.66 -2.85 -17.28
C SER A 41 -14.15 -2.08 -16.04
N TYR A 42 -13.87 -2.78 -14.94
CA TYR A 42 -13.58 -2.19 -13.63
C TYR A 42 -12.21 -2.60 -13.09
N VAL A 43 -11.65 -3.74 -13.51
CA VAL A 43 -10.31 -4.18 -13.14
C VAL A 43 -9.39 -3.97 -14.35
N LEU A 44 -8.52 -2.97 -14.24
CA LEU A 44 -7.66 -2.52 -15.32
C LEU A 44 -6.24 -3.00 -15.04
N LEU A 45 -5.82 -4.01 -15.80
CA LEU A 45 -4.48 -4.57 -15.73
C LEU A 45 -3.55 -3.77 -16.64
N TYR A 46 -2.48 -3.25 -16.07
CA TYR A 46 -1.41 -2.58 -16.79
C TYR A 46 -0.16 -3.44 -16.64
N GLY A 47 0.63 -3.53 -17.71
CA GLY A 47 2.00 -4.01 -17.59
C GLY A 47 2.84 -3.11 -16.68
N PRO A 48 4.14 -3.39 -16.56
CA PRO A 48 5.01 -2.53 -15.79
C PRO A 48 5.07 -1.11 -16.40
N LEU A 49 4.93 -0.09 -15.55
CA LEU A 49 4.97 1.32 -15.91
C LEU A 49 6.06 2.03 -15.12
N TRP A 50 6.60 3.12 -15.69
CA TRP A 50 7.71 3.88 -15.13
C TRP A 50 7.57 5.36 -15.46
N GLY A 51 8.27 6.21 -14.70
CA GLY A 51 8.33 7.66 -14.92
C GLY A 51 6.93 8.28 -15.00
N GLU A 52 6.74 9.19 -15.96
CA GLU A 52 5.49 9.95 -16.12
C GLU A 52 4.25 9.06 -16.27
N LYS A 53 4.36 7.90 -16.95
CA LYS A 53 3.23 6.97 -17.11
C LYS A 53 2.79 6.36 -15.77
N LEU A 54 3.75 6.09 -14.88
CA LEU A 54 3.44 5.62 -13.53
C LEU A 54 2.90 6.78 -12.68
N ASP A 55 3.46 7.98 -12.83
CA ASP A 55 2.99 9.18 -12.14
C ASP A 55 1.51 9.48 -12.47
N GLU A 56 1.11 9.33 -13.74
CA GLU A 56 -0.29 9.45 -14.15
C GLU A 56 -1.22 8.49 -13.42
N MET A 57 -0.78 7.25 -13.17
CA MET A 57 -1.59 6.27 -12.45
C MET A 57 -1.79 6.67 -10.99
N PHE A 58 -0.73 7.17 -10.35
CA PHE A 58 -0.84 7.71 -9.00
C PHE A 58 -1.74 8.94 -8.94
N ASN A 59 -1.64 9.86 -9.91
CA ASN A 59 -2.45 11.08 -9.95
C ASN A 59 -3.95 10.79 -10.16
N LYS A 60 -4.30 9.64 -10.75
CA LYS A 60 -5.69 9.16 -10.91
C LYS A 60 -6.19 8.39 -9.68
N ALA A 61 -5.30 7.94 -8.80
CA ALA A 61 -5.65 7.07 -7.68
C ALA A 61 -6.23 7.88 -6.51
N HIS A 62 -7.41 7.49 -6.06
CA HIS A 62 -8.03 8.04 -4.85
C HIS A 62 -7.53 7.36 -3.57
N PHE A 63 -7.05 6.12 -3.69
CA PHE A 63 -6.64 5.28 -2.57
C PHE A 63 -5.62 4.23 -3.03
N GLY A 64 -4.57 4.02 -2.25
CA GLY A 64 -3.54 2.99 -2.49
C GLY A 64 -3.86 1.68 -1.79
N ILE A 65 -3.45 0.55 -2.38
CA ILE A 65 -3.54 -0.77 -1.76
C ILE A 65 -2.13 -1.33 -1.59
N GLY A 66 -1.69 -1.41 -0.33
CA GLY A 66 -0.44 -2.06 0.06
C GLY A 66 -0.58 -3.58 0.01
N SER A 67 0.27 -4.29 0.75
CA SER A 67 0.16 -5.75 0.76
C SER A 67 -1.07 -6.21 1.55
N LEU A 68 -1.75 -7.25 1.06
CA LEU A 68 -2.90 -7.87 1.73
C LEU A 68 -2.67 -9.35 2.05
N GLY A 69 -1.57 -9.93 1.58
CA GLY A 69 -1.35 -11.38 1.56
C GLY A 69 -0.14 -11.85 2.36
N ARG A 70 0.46 -10.99 3.20
CA ARG A 70 1.73 -11.31 3.87
C ARG A 70 1.58 -12.35 4.98
N HIS A 71 0.36 -12.55 5.50
CA HIS A 71 0.02 -13.66 6.40
C HIS A 71 0.32 -15.02 5.77
N ARG A 72 0.19 -15.18 4.45
CA ARG A 72 0.50 -16.44 3.76
C ARG A 72 1.99 -16.81 3.82
N SER A 73 2.87 -15.82 3.95
CA SER A 73 4.31 -16.03 4.10
C SER A 73 4.79 -16.02 5.55
N GLY A 74 3.90 -15.79 6.52
CA GLY A 74 4.28 -15.63 7.93
C GLY A 74 5.11 -14.37 8.23
N ILE A 75 5.08 -13.37 7.33
CA ILE A 75 5.78 -12.10 7.51
C ILE A 75 4.71 -11.07 7.88
N ASP A 76 4.49 -10.86 9.16
CA ASP A 76 3.49 -9.92 9.66
C ASP A 76 4.04 -8.49 9.73
N VAL A 77 5.28 -8.29 10.16
CA VAL A 77 5.93 -6.96 10.27
C VAL A 77 6.80 -6.70 9.04
N ILE A 78 6.45 -5.69 8.24
CA ILE A 78 7.25 -5.31 7.06
C ILE A 78 7.07 -3.84 6.69
N ARG A 79 8.21 -3.21 6.39
CA ARG A 79 8.29 -1.83 5.91
C ARG A 79 8.33 -1.78 4.39
N THR A 80 7.16 -1.82 3.74
CA THR A 80 7.12 -1.90 2.27
C THR A 80 7.44 -0.55 1.60
N LEU A 81 8.11 -0.60 0.44
CA LEU A 81 8.34 0.59 -0.39
C LEU A 81 7.01 1.14 -0.96
N LYS A 82 6.09 0.22 -1.27
CA LYS A 82 4.62 0.36 -1.35
C LYS A 82 4.06 1.61 -0.67
N ASN A 83 3.96 1.45 0.64
CA ASN A 83 3.31 2.36 1.57
C ASN A 83 4.02 3.73 1.61
N ARG A 84 5.35 3.72 1.53
CA ARG A 84 6.18 4.93 1.52
C ARG A 84 5.96 5.75 0.25
N GLU A 85 5.83 5.11 -0.91
CA GLU A 85 5.57 5.82 -2.16
C GLU A 85 4.17 6.44 -2.19
N TYR A 86 3.14 5.74 -1.70
CA TYR A 86 1.79 6.31 -1.56
C TYR A 86 1.81 7.56 -0.66
N ALA A 87 2.44 7.46 0.52
CA ALA A 87 2.53 8.58 1.45
C ALA A 87 3.35 9.75 0.88
N ALA A 88 4.47 9.48 0.21
CA ALA A 88 5.31 10.50 -0.43
C ALA A 88 4.58 11.23 -1.58
N ARG A 89 3.55 10.62 -2.17
CA ARG A 89 2.66 11.25 -3.15
C ARG A 89 1.43 11.91 -2.53
N GLY A 90 1.20 11.69 -1.23
CA GLY A 90 0.07 12.23 -0.49
C GLY A 90 -1.23 11.47 -0.73
N ILE A 91 -1.13 10.16 -0.96
CA ILE A 91 -2.26 9.27 -1.23
C ILE A 91 -2.53 8.47 0.05
N ALA A 92 -3.78 8.46 0.52
CA ALA A 92 -4.20 7.56 1.59
C ALA A 92 -4.23 6.11 1.10
N PHE A 93 -3.94 5.14 1.97
CA PHE A 93 -3.80 3.75 1.55
C PHE A 93 -4.15 2.76 2.65
N GLY A 94 -4.29 1.49 2.29
CA GLY A 94 -4.56 0.44 3.27
C GLY A 94 -3.83 -0.86 2.98
N TYR A 95 -3.57 -1.62 4.04
CA TYR A 95 -2.74 -2.83 4.00
C TYR A 95 -3.02 -3.74 5.21
N SER A 96 -2.53 -4.98 5.17
CA SER A 96 -2.74 -5.98 6.22
C SER A 96 -1.56 -6.15 7.17
N GLU A 97 -0.32 -5.99 6.70
CA GLU A 97 0.92 -6.10 7.52
C GLU A 97 1.01 -5.08 8.67
N THR A 98 1.95 -5.23 9.59
CA THR A 98 2.34 -4.22 10.58
C THR A 98 3.49 -3.37 10.03
N ASP A 99 3.33 -2.04 10.04
CA ASP A 99 4.36 -1.06 9.69
C ASP A 99 4.29 0.10 10.68
N ASP A 100 5.15 0.09 11.71
CA ASP A 100 5.14 1.06 12.80
C ASP A 100 5.30 2.53 12.35
N ASP A 101 5.83 2.76 11.14
CA ASP A 101 5.93 4.12 10.59
C ASP A 101 4.53 4.67 10.20
N PHE A 102 3.54 3.79 10.02
CA PHE A 102 2.23 4.08 9.40
C PHE A 102 1.01 3.62 10.21
N ASP A 103 1.12 2.58 11.05
CA ASP A 103 -0.04 1.94 11.71
C ASP A 103 -0.87 2.91 12.57
N SER A 104 -0.26 4.00 13.06
CA SER A 104 -0.93 5.03 13.85
C SER A 104 -1.41 6.24 13.02
N LYS A 105 -1.26 6.24 11.70
CA LYS A 105 -1.56 7.39 10.84
C LYS A 105 -3.03 7.38 10.45
N GLU A 106 -3.69 8.52 10.58
CA GLU A 106 -5.11 8.67 10.24
C GLU A 106 -5.40 8.44 8.74
N TYR A 107 -4.39 8.61 7.87
CA TYR A 107 -4.50 8.36 6.44
C TYR A 107 -4.35 6.87 6.04
N VAL A 108 -4.25 5.97 7.03
CA VAL A 108 -4.02 4.53 6.84
C VAL A 108 -5.24 3.72 7.26
N MET A 109 -5.69 2.82 6.38
CA MET A 109 -6.74 1.85 6.69
C MET A 109 -6.15 0.45 6.88
N LYS A 110 -6.32 -0.12 8.07
CA LYS A 110 -5.90 -1.51 8.35
C LYS A 110 -6.96 -2.51 7.89
N PHE A 111 -6.51 -3.50 7.13
CA PHE A 111 -7.33 -4.64 6.74
C PHE A 111 -6.95 -5.89 7.54
N PRO A 112 -7.90 -6.81 7.77
CA PRO A 112 -7.59 -8.10 8.38
C PRO A 112 -6.54 -8.88 7.55
N ALA A 113 -5.55 -9.47 8.21
CA ALA A 113 -4.54 -10.31 7.59
C ALA A 113 -5.08 -11.74 7.37
N ASN A 114 -6.11 -11.88 6.54
CA ASN A 114 -6.75 -13.14 6.21
C ASN A 114 -7.34 -13.11 4.78
N GLU A 115 -8.04 -14.18 4.38
CA GLU A 115 -8.59 -14.32 3.01
C GLU A 115 -10.01 -13.72 2.85
N SER A 116 -10.49 -12.95 3.82
CA SER A 116 -11.81 -12.32 3.72
C SER A 116 -11.80 -11.23 2.64
N PRO A 117 -12.87 -11.07 1.86
CA PRO A 117 -12.97 -10.00 0.88
C PRO A 117 -12.84 -8.61 1.52
N ILE A 118 -12.16 -7.71 0.82
CA ILE A 118 -12.09 -6.29 1.22
C ILE A 118 -13.44 -5.61 0.96
N ASP A 119 -13.92 -4.90 1.96
CA ASP A 119 -15.15 -4.10 1.92
C ASP A 119 -14.90 -2.77 1.19
N ILE A 120 -15.33 -2.72 -0.07
CA ILE A 120 -15.14 -1.55 -0.94
C ILE A 120 -15.98 -0.36 -0.48
N GLU A 121 -17.17 -0.60 0.11
CA GLU A 121 -17.98 0.50 0.64
C GLU A 121 -17.29 1.19 1.80
N LYS A 122 -16.60 0.45 2.66
CA LYS A 122 -15.79 1.05 3.73
C LYS A 122 -14.66 1.90 3.18
N ILE A 123 -13.96 1.46 2.13
CA ILE A 123 -12.93 2.28 1.48
C ILE A 123 -13.54 3.56 0.91
N MET A 124 -14.69 3.47 0.22
CA MET A 124 -15.35 4.67 -0.33
C MET A 124 -15.79 5.64 0.77
N LYS A 125 -16.44 5.14 1.82
CA LYS A 125 -16.85 5.97 2.97
C LYS A 125 -15.64 6.62 3.64
N TYR A 126 -14.54 5.90 3.73
CA TYR A 126 -13.28 6.46 4.20
C TYR A 126 -12.80 7.58 3.28
N CYS A 127 -12.74 7.36 1.96
CA CYS A 127 -12.31 8.38 0.99
C CYS A 127 -13.22 9.63 1.00
N ASP A 128 -14.53 9.46 1.16
CA ASP A 128 -15.49 10.56 1.19
C ASP A 128 -15.39 11.40 2.47
N ASN A 129 -15.00 10.76 3.58
CA ASN A 129 -14.88 11.41 4.89
C ASN A 129 -13.45 11.85 5.22
N ASN A 130 -12.44 11.40 4.46
CA ASN A 130 -11.05 11.73 4.70
C ASN A 130 -10.79 13.20 4.40
N THR A 131 -10.47 13.98 5.45
CA THR A 131 -10.19 15.42 5.34
C THR A 131 -8.71 15.75 5.28
N ILE A 132 -7.82 14.75 5.37
CA ILE A 132 -6.37 14.95 5.43
C ILE A 132 -5.88 15.42 4.06
N ALA A 133 -5.25 16.59 4.02
CA ALA A 133 -4.72 17.11 2.77
C ALA A 133 -3.51 16.27 2.30
N PRO A 134 -3.34 16.05 0.98
CA PRO A 134 -2.17 15.35 0.44
C PRO A 134 -0.84 15.93 0.92
N SER A 135 -0.75 17.24 1.16
CA SER A 135 0.44 17.90 1.71
C SER A 135 0.77 17.47 3.13
N GLU A 136 -0.23 17.21 3.97
CA GLU A 136 -0.03 16.76 5.35
C GLU A 136 0.53 15.35 5.39
N ILE A 137 0.00 14.46 4.53
CA ILE A 137 0.53 13.11 4.35
C ILE A 137 2.01 13.17 3.94
N ARG A 138 2.34 13.97 2.92
CA ARG A 138 3.72 14.14 2.44
C ARG A 138 4.66 14.69 3.52
N GLU A 139 4.20 15.68 4.28
CA GLU A 139 4.98 16.26 5.39
C GLU A 139 5.31 15.18 6.43
N SER A 140 4.32 14.35 6.77
CA SER A 140 4.44 13.33 7.82
C SER A 140 5.50 12.27 7.55
N VAL A 141 5.94 12.10 6.28
CA VAL A 141 6.93 11.11 5.86
C VAL A 141 8.25 11.69 5.39
N LYS A 142 8.48 13.00 5.54
CA LYS A 142 9.78 13.60 5.15
C LYS A 142 10.99 12.96 5.84
N PHE A 143 10.82 12.50 7.07
CA PHE A 143 11.86 11.78 7.80
C PHE A 143 12.26 10.45 7.14
N LEU A 144 11.41 9.87 6.29
CA LEU A 144 11.71 8.66 5.51
C LEU A 144 12.47 8.95 4.21
N SER A 145 12.75 10.21 3.90
CA SER A 145 13.52 10.57 2.71
C SER A 145 14.94 10.00 2.75
N TRP A 146 15.50 9.69 1.58
CA TRP A 146 16.87 9.20 1.46
C TRP A 146 17.90 10.14 2.09
N SER A 147 17.74 11.45 1.93
CA SER A 147 18.65 12.43 2.55
C SER A 147 18.62 12.34 4.07
N HIS A 148 17.43 12.21 4.69
CA HIS A 148 17.31 12.05 6.13
C HIS A 148 17.86 10.70 6.60
N GLN A 149 17.46 9.60 5.97
CA GLN A 149 17.91 8.24 6.32
C GLN A 149 19.44 8.10 6.20
N MET A 150 20.03 8.62 5.13
CA MET A 150 21.49 8.59 4.97
C MET A 150 22.21 9.50 5.96
N SER A 151 21.59 10.59 6.42
CA SER A 151 22.19 11.43 7.47
C SER A 151 22.35 10.68 8.79
N ILE A 152 21.40 9.80 9.13
CA ILE A 152 21.47 8.93 10.31
C ILE A 152 22.66 7.99 10.19
N VAL A 153 22.80 7.30 9.05
CA VAL A 153 23.92 6.39 8.77
C VAL A 153 25.28 7.13 8.86
N ILE A 154 25.38 8.30 8.23
CA ILE A 154 26.62 9.10 8.25
C ILE A 154 26.97 9.55 9.67
N ASN A 155 25.97 9.97 10.46
CA ASN A 155 26.18 10.40 11.84
C ASN A 155 26.67 9.24 12.71
N GLU A 156 26.08 8.05 12.56
CA GLU A 156 26.51 6.85 13.30
C GLU A 156 27.95 6.44 12.94
N ILE A 157 28.36 6.61 11.68
CA ILE A 157 29.76 6.34 11.26
C ILE A 157 30.74 7.37 11.87
N LYS A 158 30.34 8.65 11.93
CA LYS A 158 31.21 9.74 12.43
C LYS A 158 31.26 9.80 13.96
N PHE A 159 30.16 9.46 14.60
CA PHE A 159 29.96 9.54 16.05
C PHE A 159 29.29 8.25 16.52
N PRO A 160 30.01 7.12 16.49
CA PRO A 160 29.45 5.83 16.87
C PRO A 160 28.92 5.89 18.30
N SER A 161 27.68 5.45 18.47
CA SER A 161 27.02 5.37 19.76
C SER A 161 27.79 4.40 20.65
N ASN A 162 28.20 4.83 21.85
CA ASN A 162 28.91 4.01 22.83
C ASN A 162 27.97 3.01 23.53
N ASP A 163 27.19 2.24 22.76
CA ASP A 163 26.33 1.19 23.32
C ASP A 163 27.14 -0.08 23.61
N SER A 164 27.87 0.00 24.72
CA SER A 164 28.48 -1.14 25.40
C SER A 164 27.58 -1.62 26.54
N HIS A 165 26.46 -2.26 26.19
CA HIS A 165 25.70 -3.05 27.16
C HIS A 165 26.05 -4.55 27.08
N ARG A 166 27.06 -4.88 27.90
CA ARG A 166 27.10 -6.01 28.84
C ARG A 166 26.58 -7.36 28.33
N ASN A 167 27.48 -8.15 27.75
CA ASN A 167 27.46 -9.59 28.02
C ASN A 167 27.93 -9.79 29.47
N GLY A 168 26.98 -10.09 30.35
CA GLY A 168 27.28 -10.68 31.65
C GLY A 168 27.82 -12.08 31.43
N ASN A 169 29.08 -12.30 31.82
CA ASN A 169 29.63 -13.64 31.99
C ASN A 169 28.90 -14.30 33.16
N GLY A 170 28.31 -15.47 32.91
CA GLY A 170 28.30 -16.58 33.86
C GLY A 170 29.62 -17.33 33.78
#